data_AF-A0AAE0FIJ3-F1
#
_entry.id   AF-A0AAE0FIJ3-F1
#
_cell.length_a   1.000
_cell.length_b   1.000
_cell.length_c   1.000
_cell.angle_alpha   90.00
_cell.angle_beta   90.00
_cell.angle_gamma   90.00
#
_symmetry.space_group_name_H-M   'P 1'
#
loop_
_entity.id
_entity.type
_entity.pdbx_description
1 polymer ?
#
loop_
_entity_poly.entity_id
_entity_poly.type
_entity_poly.pdbx_seq_one_letter_code
_entity_poly.pdbx_strand_id
1 'polypeptide(L)'
;MSAASAAEPPQDGPLWYFAIGSMCNQTSITARDVHPIESKPAELLEYKIVFQGPNGMAGIEHSPGERGYHGVVHLLSTEDMLKLDKIEIGYDRVEAKARLYDDSELTVTVYKYSTTKTSAFHGDDNPPSQRYIEIIVEGCTKAKVSEGYIQWLKTIEREPRTSPENFRKLPDPPTSETMTKCVFDTCDGEDGRPFCSVLNGKVVEYKADSPMMQAFKNFPRGDIAFFIARNIYDPKYGMPATPDDMTPEHRESAENFWVDSLNKGGMLDHVKVIAMLQT
;
A
#
# COMPACT_ATOMS: atom_id res chain seq x y z
N MET A 1 -15.09 -34.15 3.11
CA MET A 1 -13.65 -33.86 2.99
C MET A 1 -13.43 -33.33 1.60
N SER A 2 -13.36 -32.01 1.44
CA SER A 2 -13.15 -31.36 0.15
C SER A 2 -11.66 -31.19 -0.05
N ALA A 3 -11.16 -31.64 -1.20
CA ALA A 3 -9.74 -31.60 -1.52
C ALA A 3 -9.25 -30.15 -1.58
N ALA A 4 -8.16 -29.87 -0.88
CA ALA A 4 -7.36 -28.68 -1.10
C ALA A 4 -6.91 -28.70 -2.57
N SER A 5 -7.36 -27.70 -3.34
CA SER A 5 -6.83 -27.45 -4.68
C SER A 5 -5.36 -27.06 -4.51
N ALA A 6 -4.48 -27.94 -4.96
CA ALA A 6 -3.06 -27.65 -5.10
C ALA A 6 -2.90 -26.50 -6.11
N ALA A 7 -2.11 -25.49 -5.73
CA ALA A 7 -1.74 -24.41 -6.65
C ALA A 7 -1.16 -25.02 -7.93
N GLU A 8 -1.74 -24.66 -9.07
CA GLU A 8 -1.21 -25.06 -10.38
C GLU A 8 0.23 -24.56 -10.54
N PRO A 9 1.09 -25.33 -11.24
CA PRO A 9 2.47 -24.91 -11.49
C PRO A 9 2.51 -23.53 -12.18
N PRO A 10 3.55 -22.73 -11.96
CA PRO A 10 3.66 -21.41 -12.59
C PRO A 10 3.56 -21.57 -14.12
N GLN A 11 2.62 -20.86 -14.74
CA GLN A 11 2.52 -20.79 -16.19
C GLN A 11 3.81 -20.18 -16.75
N ASP A 12 4.41 -20.85 -17.74
CA ASP A 12 5.56 -20.33 -18.47
C ASP A 12 5.11 -19.12 -19.30
N GLY A 13 5.51 -17.92 -18.88
CA GLY A 13 5.30 -16.69 -19.63
C GLY A 13 4.65 -15.55 -18.84
N PRO A 14 4.49 -14.38 -19.48
CA PRO A 14 3.85 -13.24 -18.87
C PRO A 14 2.34 -13.48 -18.67
N LEU A 15 1.80 -12.94 -17.60
CA LEU A 15 0.43 -13.13 -17.16
C LEU A 15 -0.33 -11.81 -17.16
N TRP A 16 -1.60 -11.84 -17.57
CA TRP A 16 -2.48 -10.71 -17.39
C TRP A 16 -3.03 -10.68 -15.96
N TYR A 17 -2.77 -9.59 -15.25
CA TYR A 17 -3.29 -9.30 -13.93
C TYR A 17 -4.36 -8.21 -14.00
N PHE A 18 -5.55 -8.45 -13.47
CA PHE A 18 -6.60 -7.45 -13.35
C PHE A 18 -6.49 -6.71 -12.01
N ALA A 19 -6.08 -5.45 -12.05
CA ALA A 19 -6.04 -4.59 -10.89
C ALA A 19 -7.43 -4.07 -10.54
N ILE A 20 -7.80 -4.22 -9.26
CA ILE A 20 -9.10 -3.77 -8.71
C ILE A 20 -8.96 -2.65 -7.67
N GLY A 21 -7.76 -2.42 -7.16
CA GLY A 21 -7.50 -1.51 -6.06
C GLY A 21 -6.43 -0.48 -6.40
N SER A 22 -5.59 -0.16 -5.42
CA SER A 22 -4.50 0.82 -5.61
C SER A 22 -3.54 0.48 -6.76
N MET A 23 -3.49 -0.79 -7.20
CA MET A 23 -2.67 -1.23 -8.33
C MET A 23 -3.19 -0.75 -9.70
N CYS A 24 -4.43 -0.24 -9.81
CA CYS A 24 -4.90 0.43 -11.03
C CYS A 24 -4.05 1.66 -11.39
N ASN A 25 -3.31 2.19 -10.41
CA ASN A 25 -2.46 3.36 -10.55
C ASN A 25 -1.02 2.93 -10.80
N GLN A 26 -0.48 3.34 -11.97
CA GLN A 26 0.88 3.00 -12.39
C GLN A 26 1.95 3.44 -11.38
N THR A 27 1.78 4.62 -10.76
CA THR A 27 2.73 5.11 -9.76
C THR A 27 2.74 4.23 -8.51
N SER A 28 1.56 3.76 -8.11
CA SER A 28 1.36 2.89 -6.93
C SER A 28 1.89 1.46 -7.15
N ILE A 29 1.66 0.84 -8.31
CA ILE A 29 2.20 -0.50 -8.62
C ILE A 29 3.73 -0.49 -8.77
N THR A 30 4.27 0.52 -9.46
CA THR A 30 5.72 0.69 -9.63
C THR A 30 6.43 1.02 -8.31
N ALA A 31 5.77 1.73 -7.38
CA ALA A 31 6.32 1.98 -6.05
C ALA A 31 6.58 0.69 -5.24
N ARG A 32 5.91 -0.41 -5.60
CA ARG A 32 6.09 -1.74 -5.00
C ARG A 32 7.01 -2.64 -5.81
N ASP A 33 7.82 -2.03 -6.69
CA ASP A 33 8.77 -2.69 -7.58
C ASP A 33 8.13 -3.71 -8.54
N VAL A 34 6.90 -3.44 -8.95
CA VAL A 34 6.17 -4.22 -9.96
C VAL A 34 6.04 -3.36 -11.22
N HIS A 35 6.59 -3.85 -12.34
CA HIS A 35 6.73 -3.06 -13.57
C HIS A 35 5.93 -3.69 -14.72
N PRO A 36 4.67 -3.28 -14.94
CA PRO A 36 3.87 -3.72 -16.08
C PRO A 36 4.57 -3.56 -17.43
N ILE A 37 4.55 -4.63 -18.23
CA ILE A 37 5.00 -4.64 -19.63
C ILE A 37 4.01 -3.85 -20.49
N GLU A 38 2.72 -4.04 -20.22
CA GLU A 38 1.61 -3.39 -20.92
C GLU A 38 0.46 -3.15 -19.95
N SER A 39 -0.33 -2.09 -20.15
CA SER A 39 -1.53 -1.81 -19.36
C SER A 39 -2.69 -1.37 -20.24
N LYS A 40 -3.90 -1.89 -19.99
CA LYS A 40 -5.12 -1.56 -20.76
C LYS A 40 -6.35 -1.39 -19.86
N PRO A 41 -7.30 -0.49 -20.18
CA PRO A 41 -8.58 -0.43 -19.49
C PRO A 41 -9.44 -1.64 -19.87
N ALA A 42 -10.15 -2.20 -18.89
CA ALA A 42 -10.97 -3.38 -19.08
C ALA A 42 -12.16 -3.43 -18.13
N GLU A 43 -13.11 -4.31 -18.40
CA GLU A 43 -14.22 -4.73 -17.54
C GLU A 43 -14.00 -6.18 -17.10
N LEU A 44 -14.01 -6.45 -15.81
CA LEU A 44 -14.00 -7.80 -15.23
C LEU A 44 -15.43 -8.35 -15.27
N LEU A 45 -15.61 -9.45 -16.01
CA LEU A 45 -16.92 -10.06 -16.24
C LEU A 45 -17.32 -10.95 -15.05
N GLU A 46 -18.62 -11.00 -14.75
CA GLU A 46 -19.21 -11.88 -13.71
C GLU A 46 -18.75 -11.59 -12.27
N TYR A 47 -18.16 -10.42 -12.03
CA TYR A 47 -17.74 -9.98 -10.70
C TYR A 47 -18.18 -8.55 -10.43
N LYS A 48 -18.46 -8.28 -9.15
CA LYS A 48 -18.57 -6.93 -8.59
C LYS A 48 -17.43 -6.67 -7.61
N ILE A 49 -17.07 -5.41 -7.42
CA ILE A 49 -16.15 -5.02 -6.34
C ILE A 49 -16.90 -4.93 -5.01
N VAL A 50 -16.18 -5.27 -3.96
CA VAL A 50 -16.55 -5.02 -2.57
C VAL A 50 -15.39 -4.37 -1.84
N PHE A 51 -15.67 -3.69 -0.73
CA PHE A 51 -14.64 -3.18 0.18
C PHE A 51 -14.82 -3.88 1.52
N GLN A 52 -13.77 -4.57 1.97
CA GLN A 52 -13.84 -5.48 3.11
C GLN A 52 -12.70 -5.22 4.11
N GLY A 53 -12.93 -5.65 5.34
CA GLY A 53 -12.00 -5.55 6.45
C GLY A 53 -11.90 -4.14 7.05
N PRO A 54 -11.07 -3.99 8.10
CA PRO A 54 -11.04 -2.80 8.94
C PRO A 54 -10.50 -1.53 8.24
N ASN A 55 -9.91 -1.67 7.05
CA ASN A 55 -9.42 -0.55 6.24
C ASN A 55 -10.17 -0.41 4.90
N GLY A 56 -11.23 -1.19 4.69
CA GLY A 56 -12.03 -1.19 3.46
C GLY A 56 -11.20 -1.43 2.21
N MET A 57 -10.44 -2.53 2.13
CA MET A 57 -9.64 -2.80 0.94
C MET A 57 -10.50 -3.47 -0.14
N ALA A 58 -10.12 -3.26 -1.40
CA ALA A 58 -10.87 -3.76 -2.55
C ALA A 58 -10.77 -5.29 -2.66
N GLY A 59 -11.92 -5.95 -2.79
CA GLY A 59 -12.05 -7.36 -3.12
C GLY A 59 -13.06 -7.57 -4.25
N ILE A 60 -13.28 -8.82 -4.62
CA ILE A 60 -14.28 -9.20 -5.62
C ILE A 60 -15.25 -10.25 -5.09
N GLU A 61 -16.49 -10.14 -5.52
CA GLU A 61 -17.53 -11.13 -5.32
C GLU A 61 -18.10 -11.56 -6.66
N HIS A 62 -18.31 -12.87 -6.82
CA HIS A 62 -18.92 -13.42 -8.02
C HIS A 62 -20.37 -12.95 -8.10
N SER A 63 -20.73 -12.29 -9.20
CA SER A 63 -22.02 -11.65 -9.40
C SER A 63 -22.46 -11.81 -10.87
N PRO A 64 -22.91 -13.00 -11.26
CA PRO A 64 -23.27 -13.29 -12.64
C PRO A 64 -24.51 -12.48 -13.05
N GLY A 65 -24.47 -11.86 -14.23
CA GLY A 65 -25.58 -11.08 -14.79
C GLY A 65 -25.65 -9.63 -14.32
N GLU A 66 -24.82 -9.21 -13.35
CA GLU A 66 -24.60 -7.79 -13.05
C GLU A 66 -23.61 -7.17 -14.04
N ARG A 67 -23.61 -5.84 -14.15
CA ARG A 67 -22.61 -5.13 -14.96
C ARG A 67 -21.23 -5.38 -14.36
N GLY A 68 -20.26 -5.72 -15.20
CA GLY A 68 -18.92 -6.04 -14.75
C GLY A 68 -18.21 -4.84 -14.14
N TYR A 69 -17.20 -5.14 -13.35
CA TYR A 69 -16.38 -4.16 -12.65
C TYR A 69 -15.29 -3.61 -13.58
N HIS A 70 -15.18 -2.30 -13.75
CA HIS A 70 -14.12 -1.75 -14.60
C HIS A 70 -12.81 -1.48 -13.84
N GLY A 71 -11.68 -1.66 -14.51
CA GLY A 71 -10.36 -1.52 -13.91
C GLY A 71 -9.26 -1.46 -14.96
N VAL A 72 -8.05 -1.86 -14.56
CA VAL A 72 -6.88 -1.88 -15.43
C VAL A 72 -6.31 -3.29 -15.45
N VAL A 73 -6.07 -3.84 -16.63
CA VAL A 73 -5.28 -5.06 -16.79
C VAL A 73 -3.83 -4.72 -17.06
N HIS A 74 -2.92 -5.41 -16.38
CA HIS A 74 -1.47 -5.29 -16.53
C HIS A 74 -0.90 -6.61 -17.04
N LEU A 75 -0.11 -6.57 -18.12
CA LEU A 75 0.71 -7.70 -18.52
C LEU A 75 1.98 -7.69 -17.69
N LEU A 76 2.15 -8.70 -16.84
CA LEU A 76 3.27 -8.79 -15.90
C LEU A 76 4.20 -9.94 -16.26
N SER A 77 5.50 -9.75 -16.02
CA SER A 77 6.46 -10.85 -16.05
C SER A 77 6.14 -11.87 -14.95
N THR A 78 6.61 -13.11 -15.09
CA THR A 78 6.48 -14.11 -14.02
C THR A 78 7.14 -13.64 -12.72
N GLU A 79 8.26 -12.91 -12.81
CA GLU A 79 8.95 -12.35 -11.65
C GLU A 79 8.10 -11.30 -10.93
N ASP A 80 7.52 -10.36 -11.66
CA ASP A 80 6.66 -9.31 -11.08
C ASP A 80 5.37 -9.88 -10.50
N MET A 81 4.83 -10.95 -11.09
CA MET A 81 3.72 -11.70 -10.51
C MET A 81 4.10 -12.32 -9.16
N LEU A 82 5.29 -12.91 -9.04
CA LEU A 82 5.78 -13.44 -7.76
C LEU A 82 6.02 -12.34 -6.71
N LYS A 83 6.38 -11.12 -7.12
CA LYS A 83 6.43 -9.97 -6.21
C LYS A 83 5.03 -9.61 -5.70
N LEU A 84 4.03 -9.58 -6.59
CA LEU A 84 2.64 -9.35 -6.19
C LEU A 84 2.13 -10.41 -5.21
N ASP A 85 2.45 -11.69 -5.39
CA ASP A 85 2.04 -12.75 -4.45
C ASP A 85 2.52 -12.49 -3.01
N LYS A 86 3.72 -11.92 -2.88
CA LYS A 86 4.30 -11.58 -1.57
C LYS A 86 3.64 -10.35 -0.94
N ILE A 87 3.02 -9.49 -1.75
CA ILE A 87 2.30 -8.28 -1.30
C ILE A 87 0.86 -8.65 -0.92
N GLU A 88 0.20 -9.49 -1.72
CA GLU A 88 -1.22 -9.83 -1.62
C GLU A 88 -1.48 -11.02 -0.67
N ILE A 89 -0.79 -11.06 0.48
CA ILE A 89 -0.82 -12.19 1.43
C ILE A 89 -2.22 -12.55 1.96
N GLY A 90 -3.17 -11.61 1.92
CA GLY A 90 -4.57 -11.79 2.33
C GLY A 90 -5.49 -12.32 1.22
N TYR A 91 -4.96 -12.57 0.02
CA TYR A 91 -5.75 -12.90 -1.16
C TYR A 91 -5.33 -14.24 -1.77
N ASP A 92 -6.24 -14.82 -2.54
CA ASP A 92 -6.01 -15.93 -3.45
C ASP A 92 -6.09 -15.44 -4.89
N ARG A 93 -5.23 -15.98 -5.75
CA ARG A 93 -5.36 -15.80 -7.19
C ARG A 93 -6.58 -16.57 -7.68
N VAL A 94 -7.38 -15.91 -8.50
CA VAL A 94 -8.51 -16.51 -9.19
C VAL A 94 -8.40 -16.16 -10.66
N GLU A 95 -8.64 -17.14 -11.52
CA GLU A 95 -8.78 -16.90 -12.95
C GLU A 95 -10.16 -16.29 -13.24
N ALA A 96 -10.18 -15.25 -14.07
CA ALA A 96 -11.40 -14.57 -14.49
C ALA A 96 -11.31 -14.16 -15.97
N LYS A 97 -12.43 -13.68 -16.51
CA LYS A 97 -12.49 -13.09 -17.85
C LYS A 97 -12.61 -11.59 -17.75
N ALA A 98 -11.81 -10.89 -18.55
CA ALA A 98 -11.91 -9.45 -18.70
C ALA A 98 -12.17 -9.09 -20.16
N ARG A 99 -13.05 -8.13 -20.39
CA ARG A 99 -13.34 -7.55 -21.69
C ARG A 99 -12.65 -6.20 -21.81
N LEU A 100 -11.78 -6.06 -22.81
CA LEU A 100 -11.16 -4.81 -23.20
C LEU A 100 -12.17 -3.89 -23.88
N TYR A 101 -11.83 -2.60 -24.01
CA TYR A 101 -12.72 -1.60 -24.60
C TYR A 101 -12.79 -1.65 -26.14
N ASP A 102 -12.00 -2.52 -26.77
CA ASP A 102 -12.13 -2.91 -28.17
C ASP A 102 -12.97 -4.20 -28.35
N ASP A 103 -13.71 -4.58 -27.30
CA ASP A 103 -14.55 -5.78 -27.19
C ASP A 103 -13.79 -7.12 -27.21
N SER A 104 -12.46 -7.13 -27.24
CA SER A 104 -11.69 -8.37 -27.11
C SER A 104 -11.70 -8.88 -25.66
N GLU A 105 -11.62 -10.20 -25.48
CA GLU A 105 -11.60 -10.83 -24.16
C GLU A 105 -10.22 -11.42 -23.82
N LEU A 106 -9.85 -11.30 -22.56
CA LEU A 106 -8.62 -11.84 -21.99
C LEU A 106 -8.95 -12.75 -20.81
N THR A 107 -8.21 -13.86 -20.69
CA THR A 107 -8.07 -14.56 -19.43
C THR A 107 -7.13 -13.77 -18.54
N VAL A 108 -7.56 -13.46 -17.33
CA VAL A 108 -6.80 -12.66 -16.37
C VAL A 108 -6.73 -13.34 -15.01
N THR A 109 -5.67 -13.07 -14.28
CA THR A 109 -5.57 -13.35 -12.84
C THR A 109 -6.07 -12.15 -12.07
N VAL A 110 -6.90 -12.38 -11.06
CA VAL A 110 -7.36 -11.35 -10.11
C VAL A 110 -7.20 -11.86 -8.68
N TYR A 111 -6.93 -10.95 -7.74
CA TYR A 111 -6.81 -11.30 -6.32
C TYR A 111 -8.17 -11.19 -5.63
N LYS A 112 -8.63 -12.29 -5.04
CA LYS A 112 -9.86 -12.37 -4.25
C LYS A 112 -9.53 -12.61 -2.80
N TYR A 113 -10.26 -11.96 -1.89
CA TYR A 113 -10.06 -12.17 -0.46
C TYR A 113 -10.12 -13.65 -0.06
N SER A 114 -9.12 -14.08 0.71
CA SER A 114 -8.97 -15.47 1.11
C SER A 114 -9.50 -15.69 2.52
N THR A 115 -10.64 -16.37 2.66
CA THR A 115 -11.25 -16.66 3.98
C THR A 115 -10.34 -17.46 4.93
N THR A 116 -9.35 -18.18 4.39
CA THR A 116 -8.40 -18.98 5.19
C THR A 116 -7.19 -18.14 5.61
N LYS A 117 -6.66 -17.28 4.74
CA LYS A 117 -5.51 -16.40 5.04
C LYS A 117 -5.90 -15.16 5.83
N THR A 118 -7.17 -14.73 5.76
CA THR A 118 -7.62 -13.51 6.45
C THR A 118 -8.15 -13.71 7.86
N SER A 119 -8.11 -14.94 8.39
CA SER A 119 -8.50 -15.23 9.77
C SER A 119 -7.72 -14.41 10.81
N ALA A 120 -6.54 -13.86 10.49
CA ALA A 120 -5.80 -12.96 11.38
C ALA A 120 -6.22 -11.47 11.28
N PHE A 121 -6.99 -11.08 10.26
CA PHE A 121 -7.43 -9.70 10.00
C PHE A 121 -8.88 -9.46 10.44
N HIS A 122 -9.29 -10.08 11.56
CA HIS A 122 -10.61 -9.89 12.14
C HIS A 122 -10.91 -8.41 12.42
N GLY A 123 -12.08 -7.94 11.99
CA GLY A 123 -12.61 -6.60 12.22
C GLY A 123 -13.90 -6.40 11.43
N ASP A 124 -14.69 -5.41 11.82
CA ASP A 124 -15.87 -5.01 11.05
C ASP A 124 -15.44 -4.42 9.71
N ASP A 125 -16.28 -4.62 8.69
CA ASP A 125 -16.08 -4.00 7.38
C ASP A 125 -16.24 -2.49 7.53
N ASN A 126 -15.18 -1.75 7.21
CA ASN A 126 -15.20 -0.29 7.16
C ASN A 126 -15.16 0.21 5.71
N PRO A 127 -15.68 1.41 5.43
CA PRO A 127 -15.53 2.02 4.13
C PRO A 127 -14.04 2.27 3.80
N PRO A 128 -13.66 2.26 2.52
CA PRO A 128 -12.30 2.58 2.10
C PRO A 128 -11.90 3.99 2.54
N SER A 129 -10.61 4.23 2.78
CA SER A 129 -10.13 5.60 2.98
C SER A 129 -10.27 6.46 1.72
N GLN A 130 -10.45 7.78 1.90
CA GLN A 130 -10.49 8.74 0.80
C GLN A 130 -9.24 8.67 -0.06
N ARG A 131 -8.06 8.57 0.57
CA ARG A 131 -6.78 8.39 -0.13
C ARG A 131 -6.82 7.16 -1.05
N TYR A 132 -7.33 6.03 -0.55
CA TYR A 132 -7.38 4.79 -1.31
C TYR A 132 -8.27 4.92 -2.56
N ILE A 133 -9.47 5.49 -2.42
CA ILE A 133 -10.36 5.76 -3.56
C ILE A 133 -9.72 6.73 -4.55
N GLU A 134 -9.08 7.80 -4.08
CA GLU A 134 -8.40 8.76 -4.95
C GLU A 134 -7.28 8.11 -5.77
N ILE A 135 -6.53 7.14 -5.21
CA ILE A 135 -5.52 6.39 -5.96
C ILE A 135 -6.17 5.60 -7.11
N ILE A 136 -7.27 4.89 -6.83
CA ILE A 136 -7.99 4.11 -7.84
C ILE A 136 -8.51 5.03 -8.94
N VAL A 137 -9.18 6.12 -8.56
CA VAL A 137 -9.72 7.12 -9.49
C VAL A 137 -8.63 7.69 -10.38
N GLU A 138 -7.49 8.09 -9.82
CA GLU A 138 -6.36 8.62 -10.59
C GLU A 138 -5.81 7.56 -11.56
N GLY A 139 -5.65 6.31 -11.12
CA GLY A 139 -5.19 5.21 -11.95
C GLY A 139 -6.12 4.92 -13.12
N CYS A 140 -7.41 4.74 -12.83
CA CYS A 140 -8.46 4.54 -13.82
C CYS A 140 -8.55 5.71 -14.81
N THR A 141 -8.40 6.95 -14.35
CA THR A 141 -8.41 8.15 -15.21
C THR A 141 -7.23 8.12 -16.19
N LYS A 142 -6.01 7.87 -15.71
CA LYS A 142 -4.81 7.79 -16.56
C LYS A 142 -4.88 6.65 -17.56
N ALA A 143 -5.45 5.50 -17.16
CA ALA A 143 -5.66 4.35 -18.02
C ALA A 143 -6.85 4.49 -18.98
N LYS A 144 -7.59 5.60 -18.93
CA LYS A 144 -8.78 5.88 -19.77
C LYS A 144 -9.91 4.85 -19.58
N VAL A 145 -10.10 4.41 -18.33
CA VAL A 145 -11.30 3.66 -17.93
C VAL A 145 -12.55 4.54 -18.15
N SER A 146 -13.69 3.91 -18.38
CA SER A 146 -14.97 4.56 -18.70
C SER A 146 -15.29 5.69 -17.72
N GLU A 147 -15.64 6.86 -18.27
CA GLU A 147 -15.95 8.05 -17.48
C GLU A 147 -17.12 7.80 -16.51
N GLY A 148 -18.16 7.10 -16.96
CA GLY A 148 -19.31 6.76 -16.11
C GLY A 148 -18.90 5.93 -14.88
N TYR A 149 -17.92 5.05 -15.06
CA TYR A 149 -17.37 4.25 -13.98
C TYR A 149 -16.47 5.06 -13.03
N ILE A 150 -15.64 5.96 -13.57
CA ILE A 150 -14.83 6.90 -12.77
C ILE A 150 -15.73 7.80 -11.91
N GLN A 151 -16.86 8.27 -12.45
CA GLN A 151 -17.83 9.05 -11.69
C GLN A 151 -18.49 8.23 -10.58
N TRP A 152 -18.83 6.97 -10.86
CA TRP A 152 -19.34 6.05 -9.83
C TRP A 152 -18.32 5.83 -8.69
N LEU A 153 -17.04 5.59 -9.00
CA LEU A 153 -15.98 5.46 -7.99
C LEU A 153 -15.94 6.66 -7.03
N LYS A 154 -16.17 7.87 -7.55
CA LYS A 154 -16.18 9.11 -6.74
C LYS A 154 -17.39 9.21 -5.80
N THR A 155 -18.45 8.41 -6.01
CA THR A 155 -19.64 8.35 -5.15
C THR A 155 -19.57 7.30 -4.05
N ILE A 156 -18.56 6.41 -4.08
CA ILE A 156 -18.36 5.39 -3.05
C ILE A 156 -18.18 6.07 -1.68
N GLU A 157 -18.92 5.56 -0.69
CA GLU A 157 -18.76 5.94 0.71
C GLU A 157 -17.31 5.69 1.17
N ARG A 158 -16.71 6.65 1.85
CA ARG A 158 -15.30 6.61 2.20
C ARG A 158 -15.01 7.38 3.48
N GLU A 159 -14.01 6.93 4.22
CA GLU A 159 -13.49 7.65 5.37
C GLU A 159 -12.72 8.90 4.90
N PRO A 160 -13.08 10.12 5.35
CA PRO A 160 -12.37 11.33 4.97
C PRO A 160 -10.89 11.27 5.34
N ARG A 161 -10.03 11.93 4.56
CA ARG A 161 -8.61 12.11 4.94
C ARG A 161 -8.54 12.90 6.25
N THR A 162 -7.72 12.44 7.20
CA THR A 162 -7.39 13.21 8.41
C THR A 162 -6.87 14.59 8.00
N SER A 163 -7.42 15.65 8.59
CA SER A 163 -6.95 17.00 8.32
C SER A 163 -5.63 17.29 9.05
N PRO A 164 -4.76 18.17 8.51
CA PRO A 164 -3.43 18.39 9.07
C PRO A 164 -3.42 18.79 10.55
N GLU A 165 -4.42 19.54 11.00
CA GLU A 165 -4.58 19.92 12.41
C GLU A 165 -4.85 18.75 13.35
N ASN A 166 -5.30 17.61 12.81
CA ASN A 166 -5.59 16.37 13.53
C ASN A 166 -4.52 15.29 13.33
N PHE A 167 -3.41 15.61 12.65
CA PHE A 167 -2.31 14.67 12.50
C PHE A 167 -1.70 14.30 13.86
N ARG A 168 -1.62 13.00 14.12
CA ARG A 168 -0.86 12.45 15.23
C ARG A 168 0.62 12.60 14.94
N LYS A 169 1.37 13.06 15.94
CA LYS A 169 2.82 13.28 15.85
C LYS A 169 3.50 12.56 17.01
N LEU A 170 4.73 12.12 16.80
CA LEU A 170 5.58 11.73 17.92
C LEU A 170 5.90 12.99 18.75
N PRO A 171 6.07 12.87 20.07
CA PRO A 171 6.49 13.99 20.88
C PRO A 171 7.84 14.52 20.42
N ASP A 172 8.07 15.81 20.59
CA ASP A 172 9.39 16.40 20.42
C ASP A 172 10.36 15.80 21.47
N PRO A 173 11.68 15.77 21.19
CA PRO A 173 12.65 15.25 22.15
C PRO A 173 12.56 16.02 23.48
N PRO A 174 12.85 15.37 24.62
CA PRO A 174 12.72 15.98 25.96
C PRO A 174 13.62 17.20 26.20
N THR A 175 14.59 17.42 25.32
CA THR A 175 15.65 18.43 25.40
C THR A 175 15.83 19.04 24.01
N SER A 176 16.50 20.20 23.91
CA SER A 176 17.02 20.71 22.62
C SER A 176 18.18 19.85 22.08
N GLU A 177 18.14 18.53 22.35
CA GLU A 177 19.11 17.56 21.88
C GLU A 177 19.00 17.48 20.37
N THR A 178 20.15 17.71 19.76
CA THR A 178 20.32 17.65 18.33
C THR A 178 21.40 16.63 18.03
N MET A 179 21.18 15.79 17.03
CA MET A 179 22.11 14.77 16.59
C MET A 179 22.66 15.13 15.21
N THR A 180 23.98 15.11 15.05
CA THR A 180 24.61 15.30 13.73
C THR A 180 24.39 14.04 12.87
N LYS A 181 24.42 14.21 11.54
CA LYS A 181 24.36 13.06 10.61
C LYS A 181 25.44 12.01 10.89
N CYS A 182 26.65 12.43 11.22
CA CYS A 182 27.77 11.54 11.53
C CYS A 182 27.48 10.65 12.74
N VAL A 183 26.88 11.20 13.81
CA VAL A 183 26.47 10.42 14.99
C VAL A 183 25.31 9.49 14.64
N PHE A 184 24.29 9.98 13.93
CA PHE A 184 23.17 9.17 13.47
C PHE A 184 23.62 7.94 12.66
N ASP A 185 24.64 8.10 11.81
CA ASP A 185 25.13 7.00 10.97
C ASP A 185 25.79 5.86 11.78
N THR A 186 26.14 6.11 13.05
CA THR A 186 26.60 5.07 13.98
C THR A 186 25.46 4.35 14.71
N CYS A 187 24.22 4.86 14.64
CA CYS A 187 23.05 4.26 15.29
C CYS A 187 22.49 3.09 14.47
N ASP A 188 23.28 2.02 14.42
CA ASP A 188 23.11 0.89 13.52
C ASP A 188 22.47 -0.35 14.15
N GLY A 189 22.32 -0.39 15.47
CA GLY A 189 21.88 -1.58 16.19
C GLY A 189 22.95 -2.66 16.35
N GLU A 190 24.21 -2.38 15.97
CA GLU A 190 25.33 -3.34 16.02
C GLU A 190 26.26 -3.03 17.19
N ASP A 191 26.95 -4.05 17.72
CA ASP A 191 27.88 -3.93 18.86
C ASP A 191 27.28 -3.20 20.09
N GLY A 192 25.97 -3.33 20.31
CA GLY A 192 25.25 -2.67 21.40
C GLY A 192 24.93 -1.19 21.16
N ARG A 193 25.18 -0.65 19.97
CA ARG A 193 24.73 0.69 19.56
C ARG A 193 23.21 0.69 19.33
N PRO A 194 22.51 1.83 19.54
CA PRO A 194 21.08 1.91 19.30
C PRO A 194 20.76 1.75 17.81
N PHE A 195 19.60 1.21 17.47
CA PHE A 195 19.07 1.25 16.10
C PHE A 195 18.17 2.48 15.96
N CYS A 196 18.45 3.36 15.01
CA CYS A 196 17.69 4.60 14.81
C CYS A 196 17.18 4.80 13.38
N SER A 197 16.15 5.64 13.24
CA SER A 197 15.65 6.17 11.97
C SER A 197 15.29 7.65 12.12
N VAL A 198 15.04 8.33 11.02
CA VAL A 198 14.58 9.73 11.01
C VAL A 198 13.14 9.78 10.57
N LEU A 199 12.27 10.44 11.34
CA LEU A 199 10.88 10.69 10.98
C LEU A 199 10.57 12.17 11.15
N ASN A 200 10.31 12.86 10.05
CA ASN A 200 9.99 14.29 10.06
C ASN A 200 11.01 15.12 10.88
N GLY A 201 12.30 14.88 10.64
CA GLY A 201 13.41 15.52 11.35
C GLY A 201 13.71 14.97 12.75
N LYS A 202 12.87 14.09 13.31
CA LYS A 202 13.09 13.48 14.63
C LYS A 202 13.91 12.20 14.51
N VAL A 203 14.95 12.04 15.32
CA VAL A 203 15.68 10.78 15.46
C VAL A 203 14.89 9.87 16.41
N VAL A 204 14.42 8.75 15.87
CA VAL A 204 13.63 7.75 16.57
C VAL A 204 14.50 6.53 16.85
N GLU A 205 14.70 6.22 18.12
CA GLU A 205 15.33 5.00 18.61
C GLU A 205 14.29 3.89 18.76
N TYR A 206 14.66 2.68 18.35
CA TYR A 206 13.84 1.49 18.53
C TYR A 206 14.37 0.67 19.70
N LYS A 207 13.48 0.17 20.55
CA LYS A 207 13.84 -0.70 21.66
C LYS A 207 14.53 -1.97 21.14
N ALA A 208 15.70 -2.29 21.70
CA ALA A 208 16.45 -3.51 21.39
C ALA A 208 15.56 -4.76 21.52
N ASP A 209 15.75 -5.70 20.60
CA ASP A 209 15.01 -6.98 20.51
C ASP A 209 13.48 -6.84 20.36
N SER A 210 12.97 -5.64 20.06
CA SER A 210 11.56 -5.48 19.75
C SER A 210 11.22 -6.11 18.39
N PRO A 211 9.98 -6.61 18.21
CA PRO A 211 9.49 -7.04 16.89
C PRO A 211 9.67 -5.96 15.82
N MET A 212 9.55 -4.69 16.21
CA MET A 212 9.75 -3.55 15.32
C MET A 212 11.21 -3.44 14.87
N MET A 213 12.18 -3.55 15.78
CA MET A 213 13.60 -3.55 15.38
C MET A 213 13.87 -4.67 14.36
N GLN A 214 13.35 -5.88 14.58
CA GLN A 214 13.54 -7.00 13.65
C GLN A 214 12.90 -6.74 12.28
N ALA A 215 11.69 -6.16 12.26
CA ALA A 215 11.01 -5.79 11.03
C ALA A 215 11.78 -4.71 10.25
N PHE A 216 12.28 -3.68 10.93
CA PHE A 216 12.92 -2.51 10.31
C PHE A 216 14.42 -2.65 10.10
N LYS A 217 15.10 -3.65 10.70
CA LYS A 217 16.54 -3.87 10.51
C LYS A 217 16.91 -4.09 9.03
N ASN A 218 15.98 -4.61 8.24
CA ASN A 218 16.15 -4.85 6.81
C ASN A 218 15.67 -3.69 5.92
N PHE A 219 15.10 -2.64 6.50
CA PHE A 219 14.66 -1.46 5.75
C PHE A 219 15.84 -0.51 5.52
N PRO A 220 15.82 0.29 4.44
CA PRO A 220 16.83 1.32 4.22
C PRO A 220 16.87 2.25 5.43
N ARG A 221 18.07 2.44 6.00
CA ARG A 221 18.27 3.45 7.05
C ARG A 221 18.03 4.84 6.48
N GLY A 222 17.57 5.75 7.34
CA GLY A 222 17.43 7.15 7.01
C GLY A 222 16.02 7.67 7.30
N ASP A 223 15.53 8.51 6.38
CA ASP A 223 14.25 9.18 6.51
C ASP A 223 13.08 8.24 6.20
N ILE A 224 12.48 7.68 7.26
CA ILE A 224 11.32 6.81 7.13
C ILE A 224 10.07 7.56 6.68
N ALA A 225 9.99 8.88 6.84
CA ALA A 225 8.87 9.66 6.27
C ALA A 225 8.89 9.55 4.74
N PHE A 226 10.07 9.67 4.14
CA PHE A 226 10.27 9.50 2.70
C PHE A 226 9.97 8.08 2.24
N PHE A 227 10.44 7.07 2.98
CA PHE A 227 10.12 5.67 2.69
C PHE A 227 8.60 5.43 2.69
N ILE A 228 7.89 5.91 3.73
CA ILE A 228 6.44 5.77 3.87
C ILE A 228 5.74 6.46 2.71
N ALA A 229 6.06 7.73 2.43
CA ALA A 229 5.46 8.51 1.37
C ALA A 229 5.53 7.80 0.01
N ARG A 230 6.67 7.16 -0.30
CA ARG A 230 6.83 6.37 -1.52
C ARG A 230 6.01 5.07 -1.51
N ASN A 231 6.00 4.34 -0.40
CA ASN A 231 5.32 3.04 -0.34
C ASN A 231 3.80 3.15 -0.28
N ILE A 232 3.27 4.15 0.42
CA ILE A 232 1.82 4.30 0.55
C ILE A 232 1.20 4.96 -0.66
N TYR A 233 1.93 5.89 -1.30
CA TYR A 233 1.49 6.85 -2.31
C TYR A 233 0.21 7.61 -1.91
N ASP A 234 0.23 8.92 -2.06
CA ASP A 234 -0.96 9.76 -1.89
C ASP A 234 -1.06 10.74 -3.07
N PRO A 235 -2.12 10.64 -3.91
CA PRO A 235 -2.31 11.55 -5.04
C PRO A 235 -2.32 13.02 -4.64
N LYS A 236 -2.69 13.36 -3.40
CA LYS A 236 -2.67 14.73 -2.87
C LYS A 236 -1.26 15.32 -2.84
N TYR A 237 -0.26 14.51 -2.51
CA TYR A 237 1.13 14.97 -2.37
C TYR A 237 2.04 14.52 -3.51
N GLY A 238 1.60 13.56 -4.32
CA GLY A 238 2.40 12.96 -5.39
C GLY A 238 3.48 12.00 -4.87
N MET A 239 4.37 11.59 -5.77
CA MET A 239 5.49 10.70 -5.47
C MET A 239 6.78 11.51 -5.34
N PRO A 240 7.38 11.63 -4.14
CA PRO A 240 8.62 12.38 -3.97
C PRO A 240 9.79 11.60 -4.58
N ALA A 241 10.66 12.27 -5.34
CA ALA A 241 11.87 11.66 -5.89
C ALA A 241 12.99 11.61 -4.86
N THR A 242 13.05 12.62 -4.00
CA THR A 242 13.99 12.78 -2.89
C THR A 242 13.27 13.24 -1.62
N PRO A 243 13.90 13.12 -0.43
CA PRO A 243 13.33 13.66 0.81
C PRO A 243 13.06 15.18 0.75
N ASP A 244 13.82 15.93 -0.03
CA ASP A 244 13.69 17.40 -0.14
C ASP A 244 12.46 17.82 -0.95
N ASP A 245 11.92 16.92 -1.77
CA ASP A 245 10.68 17.16 -2.54
C ASP A 245 9.42 17.11 -1.65
N MET A 246 9.55 16.63 -0.41
CA MET A 246 8.42 16.52 0.50
C MET A 246 8.10 17.86 1.17
N THR A 247 6.89 18.36 0.95
CA THR A 247 6.38 19.50 1.71
C THR A 247 6.29 19.19 3.21
N PRO A 248 6.28 20.20 4.10
CA PRO A 248 6.09 19.98 5.53
C PRO A 248 4.82 19.15 5.82
N GLU A 249 3.70 19.46 5.17
CA GLU A 249 2.45 18.73 5.32
C GLU A 249 2.56 17.26 4.87
N HIS A 250 3.31 16.98 3.79
CA HIS A 250 3.53 15.61 3.34
C HIS A 250 4.33 14.79 4.37
N ARG A 251 5.37 15.40 4.97
CA ARG A 251 6.16 14.78 6.04
C ARG A 251 5.32 14.51 7.29
N GLU A 252 4.49 15.48 7.69
CA GLU A 252 3.57 15.30 8.81
C GLU A 252 2.51 14.23 8.53
N SER A 253 2.01 14.13 7.29
CA SER A 253 1.08 13.08 6.89
C SER A 253 1.72 11.69 6.94
N ALA A 254 3.00 11.57 6.55
CA ALA A 254 3.75 10.32 6.67
C ALA A 254 4.00 9.94 8.14
N GLU A 255 4.33 10.91 8.99
CA GLU A 255 4.41 10.72 10.45
C GLU A 255 3.08 10.29 11.04
N ASN A 256 1.96 10.92 10.67
CA ASN A 256 0.63 10.50 11.10
C ASN A 256 0.34 9.05 10.75
N PHE A 257 0.58 8.66 9.48
CA PHE A 257 0.36 7.29 9.03
C PHE A 257 1.19 6.28 9.83
N TRP A 258 2.45 6.63 10.11
CA TRP A 258 3.34 5.82 10.93
C TRP A 258 2.82 5.65 12.35
N VAL A 259 2.52 6.76 13.04
CA VAL A 259 2.03 6.75 14.43
C VAL A 259 0.72 5.98 14.54
N ASP A 260 -0.19 6.15 13.59
CA ASP A 260 -1.44 5.39 13.52
C ASP A 260 -1.19 3.88 13.39
N SER A 261 -0.24 3.50 12.53
CA SER A 261 0.15 2.10 12.33
C SER A 261 0.78 1.51 13.58
N LEU A 262 1.65 2.25 14.26
CA LEU A 262 2.26 1.83 15.53
C LEU A 262 1.22 1.67 16.63
N ASN A 263 0.28 2.62 16.75
CA ASN A 263 -0.76 2.58 17.76
C ASN A 263 -1.70 1.39 17.56
N LYS A 264 -2.18 1.16 16.32
CA LYS A 264 -3.02 0.00 15.97
C LYS A 264 -2.29 -1.33 16.23
N GLY A 265 -0.98 -1.38 16.01
CA GLY A 265 -0.15 -2.54 16.28
C GLY A 265 0.24 -2.73 17.76
N GLY A 266 -0.13 -1.81 18.65
CA GLY A 266 0.31 -1.84 20.05
C GLY A 266 1.83 -1.67 20.20
N MET A 267 2.49 -0.99 19.26
CA MET A 267 3.94 -0.89 19.19
C MET A 267 4.51 0.51 19.49
N LEU A 268 3.66 1.47 19.89
CA LEU A 268 4.10 2.85 20.14
C LEU A 268 5.13 2.93 21.28
N ASP A 269 5.01 2.08 22.31
CA ASP A 269 5.94 2.03 23.44
C ASP A 269 7.30 1.38 23.10
N HIS A 270 7.49 0.90 21.87
CA HIS A 270 8.76 0.35 21.38
C HIS A 270 9.64 1.39 20.67
N VAL A 271 9.18 2.63 20.53
CA VAL A 271 9.93 3.71 19.92
C VAL A 271 10.10 4.88 20.87
N LYS A 272 11.22 5.59 20.75
CA LYS A 272 11.52 6.78 21.55
C LYS A 272 12.15 7.84 20.66
N VAL A 273 11.65 9.07 20.74
CA VAL A 273 12.32 10.22 20.13
C VAL A 273 13.47 10.65 21.03
N ILE A 274 14.68 10.70 20.49
CA ILE A 274 15.90 10.98 21.26
C ILE A 274 16.59 12.29 20.88
N ALA A 275 16.37 12.81 19.68
CA ALA A 275 16.96 14.08 19.23
C ALA A 275 16.25 14.63 17.99
N MET A 276 16.51 15.89 17.65
CA MET A 276 16.29 16.41 16.29
C MET A 276 17.55 16.18 15.44
N LEU A 277 17.39 15.75 14.19
CA LEU A 277 18.52 15.64 13.27
C LEU A 277 18.96 17.06 12.84
N GLN A 278 20.25 17.35 12.97
CA GLN A 278 20.83 18.57 12.40
C GLN A 278 20.99 18.38 10.89
N THR A 279 20.27 19.19 10.12
CA THR A 279 20.40 19.33 8.66
C THR A 279 21.63 20.16 8.30
#